data_AF-A0A3B8ZMJ3-F1
#
_entry.id   AF-A0A3B8ZMJ3-F1
#
_cell.length_a   1.000
_cell.length_b   1.000
_cell.length_c   1.000
_cell.angle_alpha   90.00
_cell.angle_beta   90.00
_cell.angle_gamma   90.00
#
_symmetry.space_group_name_H-M   'P 1'
#
loop_
_entity.id
_entity.type
_entity.pdbx_description
1 polymer ?
#
loop_
_entity_poly.entity_id
_entity_poly.type
_entity_poly.pdbx_seq_one_letter_code
_entity_poly.pdbx_strand_id
1 'polypeptide(L)' 'EPMNAQELITAMQAKGYWTSPGGKTPHATLYSAILRDLAKGDDSKFVKAERGRFTVRG' A
#
# COMPACT_ATOMS: atom_id res chain seq x y z
N GLU A 1 -9.24 7.95 4.58
CA GLU A 1 -8.37 8.69 3.63
C GLU A 1 -7.57 7.76 2.73
N PRO A 2 -7.62 7.98 1.39
CA PRO A 2 -6.74 7.30 0.45
C PRO A 2 -5.28 7.71 0.64
N MET A 3 -4.35 6.76 0.50
CA MET A 3 -2.91 6.99 0.66
C MET A 3 -2.11 6.40 -0.50
N ASN A 4 -0.98 7.02 -0.84
CA ASN A 4 0.02 6.40 -1.71
C ASN A 4 0.95 5.45 -0.92
N ALA A 5 1.76 4.66 -1.62
CA ALA A 5 2.61 3.66 -0.96
C ALA A 5 3.69 4.26 -0.03
N GLN A 6 4.18 5.48 -0.27
CA GLN A 6 5.15 6.14 0.63
C GLN A 6 4.47 6.60 1.92
N GLU A 7 3.28 7.19 1.81
CA GLU A 7 2.45 7.57 2.96
C GLU A 7 2.07 6.35 3.80
N LEU A 8 1.69 5.23 3.17
CA LEU A 8 1.39 3.98 3.86
C LEU A 8 2.60 3.43 4.64
N ILE A 9 3.79 3.39 4.01
CA ILE A 9 5.02 2.95 4.69
C ILE A 9 5.30 3.84 5.91
N THR A 10 5.20 5.16 5.74
CA THR A 10 5.43 6.13 6.82
C THR A 10 4.43 5.91 7.97
N ALA A 11 3.15 5.75 7.66
CA ALA A 11 2.11 5.50 8.65
C ALA A 11 2.30 4.15 9.37
N MET A 12 2.68 3.10 8.64
CA MET A 12 2.94 1.77 9.22
C MET A 12 4.14 1.79 10.16
N GLN A 13 5.22 2.50 9.78
CA GLN A 13 6.40 2.68 10.63
C GLN A 13 6.07 3.47 11.89
N ALA A 14 5.36 4.60 11.75
CA ALA A 14 4.95 5.43 12.88
C ALA A 14 4.05 4.67 13.88
N LYS A 15 3.23 3.74 13.38
CA LYS A 15 2.37 2.87 14.21
C LYS A 15 3.07 1.61 14.72
N GLY A 16 4.33 1.35 14.32
CA GLY A 16 5.07 0.14 14.71
C GLY A 16 4.54 -1.15 14.11
N TYR A 17 3.68 -1.10 13.08
CA TYR A 17 3.13 -2.29 12.43
C TYR A 17 4.16 -3.01 11.56
N TRP A 18 5.18 -2.29 11.13
CA TRP A 18 6.18 -2.81 10.21
C TRP A 18 7.45 -1.95 10.23
N THR A 19 8.59 -2.59 9.97
CA THR A 19 9.91 -1.97 9.84
C THR A 19 10.57 -2.41 8.54
N SER A 20 11.43 -1.56 7.96
CA SER A 20 12.08 -1.89 6.67
C SER A 20 13.07 -3.04 6.82
N PRO A 21 13.00 -4.08 5.98
CA PRO A 21 13.90 -5.23 6.03
C PRO A 21 15.30 -4.91 5.45
N GLY A 22 15.76 -3.66 5.53
CA GLY A 22 17.04 -3.19 4.97
C GLY A 22 17.00 -2.77 3.49
N GLY A 23 15.82 -2.80 2.85
CA GLY A 23 15.64 -2.34 1.47
C GLY A 23 15.59 -0.81 1.35
N LYS A 24 16.13 -0.26 0.26
CA LYS A 24 16.15 1.19 -0.01
C LYS A 24 14.78 1.76 -0.42
N THR A 25 13.91 0.94 -1.02
CA THR A 25 12.64 1.39 -1.64
C THR A 25 11.44 0.53 -1.23
N PRO A 26 11.14 0.40 0.07
CA PRO A 26 10.03 -0.46 0.52
C PRO A 26 8.66 -0.03 -0.01
N HIS A 27 8.45 1.25 -0.30
CA HIS A 27 7.25 1.76 -0.93
C HIS A 27 7.04 1.20 -2.36
N ALA A 28 8.10 0.94 -3.11
CA ALA A 28 8.00 0.35 -4.45
C ALA A 28 7.57 -1.13 -4.38
N THR A 29 8.10 -1.86 -3.39
CA THR A 29 7.66 -3.22 -3.06
C THR A 29 6.19 -3.24 -2.65
N LEU A 30 5.78 -2.36 -1.74
CA LEU A 30 4.38 -2.24 -1.31
C LEU A 30 3.47 -1.88 -2.47
N TYR A 31 3.86 -0.91 -3.30
CA TYR A 31 3.10 -0.52 -4.49
C TYR A 31 2.87 -1.71 -5.42
N SER A 32 3.91 -2.49 -5.70
CA SER A 32 3.83 -3.69 -6.54
C SER A 32 2.92 -4.77 -5.93
N ALA A 33 2.95 -4.92 -4.60
CA ALA A 33 2.06 -5.83 -3.88
C ALA A 33 0.60 -5.40 -3.96
N ILE A 34 0.31 -4.11 -3.80
CA ILE A 34 -1.05 -3.56 -3.95
C ILE A 34 -1.57 -3.77 -5.38
N LEU A 35 -0.74 -3.53 -6.41
CA LEU A 35 -1.16 -3.77 -7.80
C LEU A 35 -1.49 -5.25 -8.07
N ARG A 36 -0.72 -6.18 -7.49
CA ARG A 36 -1.03 -7.62 -7.57
C ARG A 36 -2.32 -7.99 -6.83
N ASP A 37 -2.61 -7.33 -5.70
CA ASP A 37 -3.87 -7.54 -5.00
C ASP A 37 -5.07 -6.99 -5.78
N LEU A 38 -4.94 -5.80 -6.38
CA LEU A 38 -5.97 -5.20 -7.24
C LEU A 38 -6.29 -6.06 -8.47
N ALA A 39 -5.32 -6.83 -8.98
CA ALA A 39 -5.54 -7.77 -10.07
C ALA A 39 -6.52 -8.90 -9.73
N LYS A 40 -6.87 -9.08 -8.45
CA LYS A 40 -7.91 -10.02 -7.99
C LYS A 40 -9.34 -9.50 -8.19
N GLY A 41 -9.52 -8.28 -8.68
CA GLY A 41 -10.84 -7.71 -8.92
C GLY A 41 -11.64 -7.54 -7.63
N ASP A 42 -12.79 -8.19 -7.55
CA ASP A 42 -13.71 -8.04 -6.42
C ASP A 42 -13.22 -8.64 -5.10
N ASP A 43 -12.28 -9.59 -5.18
CA ASP A 43 -11.62 -10.17 -4.02
C ASP A 43 -10.46 -9.31 -3.48
N SER A 44 -10.16 -8.17 -4.11
CA SER A 44 -9.11 -7.27 -3.63
C SER A 44 -9.51 -6.56 -2.35
N LYS A 45 -8.57 -6.50 -1.40
CA LYS A 45 -8.70 -5.73 -0.16
C LYS A 45 -8.56 -4.22 -0.39
N PHE A 46 -8.07 -3.82 -1.56
CA PHE A 46 -7.81 -2.43 -1.91
C PHE A 46 -8.73 -1.97 -3.04
N VAL A 47 -8.96 -0.67 -3.08
CA VAL A 47 -9.54 0.02 -4.25
C VAL A 47 -8.65 1.20 -4.61
N LYS A 48 -8.57 1.50 -5.91
CA LYS A 48 -7.84 2.66 -6.42
C LYS A 48 -8.73 3.89 -6.35
N ALA A 49 -8.45 4.78 -5.41
CA ALA A 49 -9.21 6.03 -5.25
C ALA A 49 -8.81 7.05 -6.32
N GLU A 50 -7.51 7.15 -6.61
CA GLU A 50 -6.95 8.06 -7.62
C GLU A 50 -5.69 7.44 -8.25
N ARG A 51 -5.04 8.14 -9.20
CA ARG A 51 -3.77 7.70 -9.76
C ARG A 51 -2.71 7.59 -8.66
N GLY A 52 -2.36 6.36 -8.30
CA GLY A 52 -1.32 6.06 -7.32
C GLY A 52 -1.76 6.18 -5.85
N ARG A 53 -3.05 6.39 -5.57
CA ARG A 53 -3.61 6.42 -4.21
C ARG A 53 -4.63 5.29 -4.02
N PHE A 54 -4.56 4.65 -2.87
CA PHE A 54 -5.33 3.46 -2.52
C PHE A 54 -6.04 3.63 -1.18
N THR A 55 -7.20 3.02 -1.05
CA THR A 55 -7.90 2.84 0.22
C THR A 55 -8.35 1.38 0.36
N VAL A 56 -8.77 0.98 1.56
CA VAL A 56 -9.37 -0.33 1.77
C VAL A 56 -10.74 -0.41 1.12
N ARG A 57 -11.07 -1.58 0.56
CA ARG A 57 -12.44 -1.92 0.18
C ARG A 57 -13.25 -2.08 1.48
N GLY A 58 -14.33 -1.30 1.60
CA GLY A 58 -15.26 -1.37 2.73
C GLY A 58 -16.23 -2.53 2.62
#